data_AF-A0A660S4Y5-F1
#
_entry.id   AF-A0A660S4Y5-F1
#
_cell.length_a   1.000
_cell.length_b   1.000
_cell.length_c   1.000
_cell.angle_alpha   90.00
_cell.angle_beta   90.00
_cell.angle_gamma   90.00
#
_symmetry.space_group_name_H-M   'P 1'
#
loop_
_entity.id
_entity.type
_entity.pdbx_description
1 polymer ?
#
loop_
_entity_poly.entity_id
_entity_poly.type
_entity_poly.pdbx_seq_one_letter_code
_entity_poly.pdbx_strand_id
1 'polypeptide(L)'
;MIELDRKDITFYKSVGCPECGHTGYLGRVGLFEIMEVTDSIRSLIIEGADTSHIRREAIKEGMTTMRLDGLKKVIKGITTIEEVLRVTKL
;
A
#
# COMPACT_ATOMS: atom_id res chain seq x y z
N MET A 1 9.47 -6.72 -5.49
CA MET A 1 9.27 -6.05 -6.80
C MET A 1 7.86 -6.32 -7.28
N ILE A 2 7.17 -5.37 -7.90
CA ILE A 2 5.87 -5.63 -8.52
C ILE A 2 6.17 -6.33 -9.85
N GLU A 3 5.84 -7.63 -9.95
CA GLU A 3 5.88 -8.35 -11.22
C GLU A 3 4.72 -7.84 -12.08
N LEU A 4 5.02 -6.88 -12.95
CA LEU A 4 4.10 -6.41 -13.97
C LEU A 4 4.32 -7.26 -15.22
N ASP A 5 3.41 -8.19 -15.49
CA ASP A 5 3.27 -8.75 -16.83
C ASP A 5 3.03 -7.57 -17.78
N ARG A 6 3.70 -7.52 -18.95
CA ARG A 6 3.60 -6.43 -19.93
C ARG A 6 2.24 -6.40 -20.66
N LYS A 7 1.17 -6.78 -19.97
CA LYS A 7 -0.21 -6.62 -20.39
C LYS A 7 -0.67 -5.20 -20.11
N ASP A 8 -1.64 -4.75 -20.89
CA ASP A 8 -2.32 -3.48 -20.68
C ASP A 8 -2.88 -3.41 -19.25
N ILE A 9 -2.35 -2.46 -18.46
CA ILE A 9 -2.84 -2.21 -17.10
C ILE A 9 -4.00 -1.23 -17.21
N THR A 10 -5.18 -1.69 -16.78
CA THR A 10 -6.40 -0.85 -16.75
C THR A 10 -6.55 -0.21 -15.39
N PHE A 11 -6.63 1.13 -15.37
CA PHE A 11 -6.94 1.90 -14.18
C PHE A 11 -8.40 2.33 -14.17
N TYR A 12 -9.00 2.38 -12.98
CA TYR A 12 -10.38 2.79 -12.77
C TYR A 12 -10.43 4.13 -12.03
N LYS A 13 -11.48 4.92 -12.29
CA LYS A 13 -11.79 6.15 -11.56
C LYS A 13 -13.24 6.12 -11.07
N SER A 14 -13.53 6.87 -10.01
CA SER A 14 -14.89 7.10 -9.55
C SER A 14 -15.71 7.94 -10.54
N VAL A 15 -16.94 7.50 -10.85
CA VAL A 15 -17.92 8.26 -11.65
C VAL A 15 -19.15 8.63 -10.81
N GLY A 16 -19.74 7.66 -10.12
CA GLY A 16 -20.92 7.85 -9.26
C GLY A 16 -22.24 7.46 -9.94
N CYS A 17 -23.08 6.73 -9.21
CA CYS A 17 -24.43 6.32 -9.61
C CYS A 17 -25.35 6.29 -8.37
N PRO A 18 -26.68 6.15 -8.53
CA PRO A 18 -27.60 6.07 -7.39
C PRO A 18 -27.27 4.95 -6.39
N GLU A 19 -26.77 3.81 -6.87
CA GLU A 19 -26.45 2.64 -6.01
C GLU A 19 -25.28 2.90 -5.06
N CYS A 20 -24.30 3.71 -5.47
CA CYS A 20 -23.18 4.10 -4.62
C CYS A 20 -23.40 5.46 -3.91
N GLY A 21 -24.63 5.97 -3.89
CA GLY A 21 -24.94 7.31 -3.35
C GLY A 21 -24.17 8.43 -4.04
N HIS A 22 -23.92 8.29 -5.34
CA HIS A 22 -23.15 9.22 -6.18
C HIS A 22 -21.67 9.41 -5.78
N THR A 23 -21.10 8.56 -4.92
CA THR A 23 -19.68 8.66 -4.50
C THR A 23 -18.69 8.05 -5.50
N GLY A 24 -19.14 7.05 -6.27
CA GLY A 24 -18.29 6.22 -7.13
C GLY A 24 -17.56 5.10 -6.40
N TYR A 25 -17.90 4.84 -5.12
CA TYR A 25 -17.31 3.78 -4.30
C TYR A 25 -18.40 3.02 -3.54
N LEU A 26 -18.22 1.72 -3.36
CA LEU A 26 -19.08 0.89 -2.51
C LEU A 26 -18.23 -0.03 -1.65
N GLY A 27 -18.48 -0.03 -0.34
CA GLY A 27 -17.66 -0.78 0.61
C GLY A 27 -16.31 -0.12 0.90
N ARG A 28 -15.40 -0.89 1.52
CA ARG A 28 -14.06 -0.45 1.92
C ARG A 28 -13.08 -1.61 1.76
N VAL A 29 -11.82 -1.29 1.50
CA VAL A 29 -10.71 -2.26 1.46
C VAL A 29 -9.59 -1.78 2.37
N GLY A 30 -8.99 -2.69 3.15
CA GLY A 30 -7.85 -2.37 4.00
C GLY A 30 -6.56 -2.29 3.19
N LEU A 31 -5.68 -1.34 3.54
CA LEU A 31 -4.29 -1.33 3.11
C LEU A 31 -3.41 -1.77 4.29
N PHE A 32 -2.48 -2.69 4.06
CA PHE A 32 -1.71 -3.32 5.13
C PHE A 32 -0.21 -3.05 4.96
N GLU A 33 0.44 -2.76 6.09
CA GLU A 33 1.88 -2.69 6.24
C GLU A 33 2.24 -3.54 7.46
N ILE A 34 2.86 -4.70 7.24
CA ILE A 34 3.15 -5.68 8.28
C ILE A 34 4.67 -5.83 8.36
N MET A 35 5.24 -5.39 9.48
CA MET A 35 6.66 -5.48 9.77
C MET A 35 6.91 -6.64 10.72
N GLU A 36 7.67 -7.64 10.28
CA GLU A 36 8.17 -8.69 11.16
C GLU A 36 9.33 -8.15 12.00
N VAL A 37 9.32 -8.44 13.29
CA VAL A 37 10.43 -8.07 14.20
C VAL A 37 11.49 -9.17 14.16
N THR A 38 12.27 -9.15 13.08
CA THR A 38 13.43 -10.02 12.88
C THR A 38 14.55 -9.68 13.86
N ASP A 39 15.60 -10.51 13.89
CA ASP A 39 16.76 -10.25 14.75
C ASP A 39 17.53 -8.98 14.35
N SER A 40 17.57 -8.64 13.05
CA SER A 40 18.20 -7.39 12.56
C SER A 40 17.42 -6.17 13.05
N ILE A 41 16.09 -6.20 12.96
CA ILE A 41 15.20 -5.14 13.44
C ILE A 41 15.31 -5.00 14.95
N ARG A 42 15.41 -6.12 15.68
CA ARG A 42 15.60 -6.11 17.14
C ARG A 42 16.91 -5.41 17.53
N SER A 43 18.00 -5.69 16.83
CA SER A 43 19.28 -5.02 17.05
C SER A 43 19.19 -3.51 16.81
N LEU A 44 18.56 -3.09 15.70
CA LEU A 44 18.34 -1.67 15.40
C LEU A 44 17.50 -0.95 16.47
N ILE A 45 16.52 -1.63 17.05
CA ILE A 45 15.73 -1.09 18.17
C ILE A 45 16.62 -0.88 19.40
N ILE A 46 17.46 -1.85 19.76
CA ILE A 46 18.38 -1.77 20.90
C ILE A 46 19.40 -0.64 20.72
N GLU A 47 19.89 -0.45 19.48
CA GLU A 47 20.83 0.61 19.11
C GLU A 47 20.19 2.01 19.08
N GLY A 48 18.86 2.11 19.22
CA GLY A 48 18.14 3.38 19.15
C GLY A 48 18.15 3.98 17.75
N ALA A 49 18.19 3.14 16.71
CA ALA A 49 18.16 3.58 15.32
C ALA A 49 16.89 4.40 15.01
N ASP A 50 17.02 5.37 14.11
CA ASP A 50 15.88 6.18 13.71
C ASP A 50 14.85 5.35 12.90
N THR A 51 13.62 5.84 12.86
CA THR A 51 12.50 5.16 12.20
C THR A 51 12.73 4.93 10.70
N SER A 52 13.49 5.80 10.03
CA SER A 52 13.81 5.62 8.61
C SER A 52 14.78 4.47 8.40
N HIS A 53 15.72 4.25 9.33
CA HIS A 53 16.64 3.14 9.30
C HIS A 53 15.92 1.81 9.48
N ILE A 54 15.09 1.69 10.52
CA ILE A 54 14.26 0.51 10.77
C ILE A 54 13.35 0.22 9.57
N ARG A 55 12.71 1.27 9.01
CA ARG A 55 11.84 1.13 7.83
C ARG A 55 12.60 0.60 6.60
N ARG A 56 13.82 1.10 6.34
CA ARG A 56 14.63 0.64 5.21
C ARG A 56 15.01 -0.84 5.36
N GLU A 57 15.41 -1.26 6.55
CA GLU A 57 15.75 -2.66 6.79
C GLU A 57 14.51 -3.56 6.66
N ALA A 58 13.37 -3.15 7.23
CA ALA A 58 12.12 -3.90 7.10
C ALA A 58 11.69 -4.08 5.63
N ILE A 59 11.79 -3.02 4.80
CA ILE A 59 11.48 -3.10 3.37
C ILE A 59 12.43 -4.05 2.65
N LYS A 60 13.72 -4.00 2.98
CA LYS A 60 14.76 -4.87 2.42
C LYS A 60 14.51 -6.33 2.77
N GLU A 61 13.97 -6.61 3.96
CA GLU A 61 13.57 -7.94 4.42
C GLU A 61 12.20 -8.41 3.89
N GLY A 62 11.53 -7.59 3.07
CA GLY A 62 10.32 -7.99 2.35
C GLY A 62 9.03 -7.35 2.83
N MET A 63 9.08 -6.44 3.82
CA MET A 63 7.90 -5.67 4.22
C MET A 63 7.31 -4.91 3.03
N THR A 64 6.04 -5.18 2.72
CA THR A 64 5.28 -4.38 1.76
C THR A 64 4.74 -3.15 2.47
N THR A 65 5.07 -1.96 1.94
CA THR A 65 4.54 -0.70 2.50
C THR A 65 3.05 -0.54 2.18
N MET A 66 2.34 0.23 3.00
CA MET A 66 0.91 0.50 2.80
C MET A 66 0.63 1.09 1.41
N ARG A 67 1.53 1.95 0.91
CA ARG A 67 1.43 2.52 -0.44
C ARG A 67 1.64 1.47 -1.53
N LEU A 68 2.60 0.55 -1.37
CA LEU A 68 2.80 -0.53 -2.34
C LEU A 68 1.63 -1.51 -2.36
N ASP A 69 1.05 -1.84 -1.21
CA ASP A 69 -0.16 -2.65 -1.13
C ASP A 69 -1.36 -1.94 -1.80
N GLY A 70 -1.51 -0.63 -1.58
CA GLY A 70 -2.48 0.20 -2.31
C GLY A 70 -2.30 0.13 -3.82
N LEU A 71 -1.07 0.32 -4.32
CA LEU A 71 -0.78 0.23 -5.75
C LEU A 71 -1.06 -1.16 -6.34
N LYS A 72 -0.78 -2.24 -5.60
CA LYS A 72 -1.16 -3.61 -6.01
C LYS A 72 -2.67 -3.74 -6.17
N LYS A 73 -3.46 -3.11 -5.30
CA LYS A 73 -4.93 -3.12 -5.37
C LYS A 73 -5.49 -2.24 -6.50
N VAL A 74 -4.80 -1.14 -6.82
CA VAL A 74 -5.11 -0.30 -7.99
C VAL A 74 -4.94 -1.09 -9.28
N ILE A 75 -3.81 -1.78 -9.45
CA ILE A 75 -3.55 -2.62 -10.64
C ILE A 75 -4.60 -3.73 -10.79
N LYS A 76 -5.14 -4.22 -9.68
CA LYS A 76 -6.23 -5.21 -9.66
C LYS A 76 -7.64 -4.61 -9.87
N GLY A 77 -7.77 -3.30 -10.03
CA GLY A 77 -9.06 -2.62 -10.19
C GLY A 77 -9.94 -2.59 -8.93
N ILE A 78 -9.36 -2.79 -7.74
CA ILE A 78 -10.11 -2.83 -6.47
C ILE A 78 -10.31 -1.44 -5.88
N THR A 79 -9.36 -0.53 -6.12
CA THR A 79 -9.40 0.85 -5.63
C THR A 79 -8.78 1.79 -6.67
N THR A 80 -8.85 3.10 -6.42
CA THR A 80 -8.38 4.14 -7.33
C THR A 80 -7.03 4.68 -6.88
N ILE A 81 -6.27 5.29 -7.79
CA ILE A 81 -4.99 5.93 -7.46
C ILE A 81 -5.24 7.07 -6.45
N GLU A 82 -6.33 7.80 -6.65
CA GLU A 82 -6.78 8.91 -5.82
C GLU A 82 -7.01 8.46 -4.37
N GLU A 83 -7.66 7.31 -4.15
CA GLU A 83 -7.88 6.77 -2.80
C GLU A 83 -6.57 6.37 -2.14
N VAL A 84 -5.66 5.71 -2.86
CA VAL A 84 -4.35 5.31 -2.31
C VAL A 84 -3.54 6.53 -1.91
N LEU A 85 -3.49 7.57 -2.75
CA LEU A 85 -2.78 8.81 -2.44
C LEU A 85 -3.42 9.57 -1.28
N ARG A 86 -4.76 9.53 -1.15
CA ARG A 86 -5.48 10.17 -0.05
C ARG A 86 -5.14 9.55 1.30
N VAL A 87 -5.08 8.23 1.39
CA VAL A 87 -4.93 7.51 2.68
C VAL A 87 -3.50 7.17 3.06
N THR A 88 -2.55 7.22 2.12
CA THR A 88 -1.13 6.86 2.37
C THR A 88 -0.19 8.06 2.41
N LYS A 89 -0.69 9.28 2.67
CA LYS A 89 0.15 10.49 2.72
C LYS A 89 1.31 10.30 3.71
N LEU A 90 2.53 10.55 3.21
CA LEU A 90 3.76 10.67 4.00
C LEU A 90 3.81 12.09 4.58
#